data_AF-A0A950WRV0-F1
#
_entry.id   AF-A0A950WRV0-F1
#
_cell.length_a   1.000
_cell.length_b   1.000
_cell.length_c   1.000
_cell.angle_alpha   90.00
_cell.angle_beta   90.00
_cell.angle_gamma   90.00
#
_symmetry.space_group_name_H-M   'P 1'
#
loop_
_entity.id
_entity.type
_entity.pdbx_description
1 polymer ?
#
loop_
_entity_poly.entity_id
_entity_poly.type
_entity_poly.pdbx_seq_one_letter_code
_entity_poly.pdbx_strand_id
1 'polypeptide(L)'
;RFVWQRPFTDDDVREVRRMKARVERERIPSGEDPQFHLKLGRGSLSDVEWTAQLLQLQHGVREPSTMAALVALRDAGYLEPTDADALAEAYRFCERTRNRLFLVRGAAGDALPTQPDQLAKLGRSLDMSGADLREHYRRVTRRSRAVMERVFYGRE
;
A
#
# COMPACT_ATOMS: atom_id res chain seq x y z
N ARG A 1 2.03 -24.59 7.93
CA ARG A 1 1.59 -24.38 9.34
C ARG A 1 2.67 -23.73 10.22
N PHE A 2 3.73 -23.11 9.67
CA PHE A 2 4.92 -22.68 10.44
C PHE A 2 4.84 -21.28 11.06
N VAL A 3 4.03 -20.37 10.50
CA VAL A 3 4.01 -18.94 10.89
C VAL A 3 3.38 -18.69 12.27
N TRP A 4 2.48 -19.55 12.74
CA TRP A 4 1.58 -19.27 13.88
C TRP A 4 1.81 -20.17 15.11
N GLN A 5 3.00 -20.76 15.25
CA GLN A 5 3.24 -21.78 16.29
C GLN A 5 3.78 -21.22 17.60
N ARG A 6 4.52 -20.11 17.55
CA ARG A 6 5.06 -19.43 18.74
C ARG A 6 4.39 -18.05 18.91
N PRO A 7 4.30 -17.54 20.15
CA PRO A 7 3.85 -16.17 20.38
C PRO A 7 4.66 -15.18 19.53
N PHE A 8 3.96 -14.22 18.92
CA PHE A 8 4.58 -13.13 18.19
C PHE A 8 5.07 -12.08 19.20
N THR A 9 6.37 -11.79 19.18
CA THR A 9 7.03 -10.98 20.21
C THR A 9 7.33 -9.56 19.73
N ASP A 10 7.64 -8.67 20.66
CA ASP A 10 8.10 -7.31 20.33
C ASP A 10 9.38 -7.30 19.49
N ASP A 11 10.23 -8.32 19.64
CA ASP A 11 11.44 -8.51 18.84
C ASP A 11 11.08 -8.82 17.39
N ASP A 12 10.07 -9.67 17.15
CA ASP A 12 9.55 -9.96 15.82
C ASP A 12 8.93 -8.70 15.18
N VAL A 13 8.20 -7.89 15.94
CA VAL A 13 7.67 -6.59 15.49
C VAL A 13 8.81 -5.68 15.02
N ARG A 14 9.89 -5.58 15.81
CA ARG A 14 11.07 -4.76 15.45
C ARG A 14 11.76 -5.30 14.19
N GLU A 15 11.86 -6.61 14.03
CA GLU A 15 12.43 -7.22 12.82
C GLU A 15 11.60 -6.93 11.57
N VAL A 16 10.27 -7.10 11.64
CA VAL A 16 9.34 -6.77 10.54
C VAL A 16 9.47 -5.30 10.13
N ARG A 17 9.50 -4.38 11.10
CA ARG A 17 9.70 -2.95 10.84
C ARG A 17 11.06 -2.66 10.18
N ARG A 18 12.14 -3.33 10.61
CA ARG A 18 13.47 -3.21 10.00
C ARG A 18 13.48 -3.71 8.56
N MET A 19 12.84 -4.86 8.30
CA MET A 19 12.70 -5.39 6.94
C MET A 19 11.95 -4.42 6.03
N LYS A 20 10.83 -3.88 6.49
CA LYS A 20 10.06 -2.89 5.72
C LYS A 20 10.87 -1.64 5.40
N ALA A 21 11.59 -1.09 6.38
CA ALA A 21 12.43 0.09 6.19
C ALA A 21 13.60 -0.15 5.22
N ARG A 22 14.08 -1.39 5.09
CA ARG A 22 15.08 -1.77 4.07
C ARG A 22 14.44 -1.85 2.68
N VAL A 23 13.29 -2.52 2.57
CA VAL A 23 12.53 -2.62 1.30
C VAL A 23 12.22 -1.24 0.74
N GLU A 24 11.76 -0.31 1.58
CA GLU A 24 11.47 1.08 1.17
C GLU A 24 12.68 1.82 0.60
N ARG A 25 13.89 1.52 1.08
CA ARG A 25 15.13 2.22 0.66
C ARG A 25 15.74 1.63 -0.60
N GLU A 26 15.60 0.33 -0.82
CA GLU A 26 16.47 -0.40 -1.76
C GLU A 26 15.73 -0.97 -2.98
N ARG A 27 14.38 -1.01 -2.99
CA ARG A 27 13.64 -1.86 -3.92
C ARG A 27 12.90 -1.13 -5.04
N ILE A 28 12.88 0.20 -5.04
CA ILE A 28 12.38 0.96 -6.19
C ILE A 28 13.40 0.84 -7.34
N PRO A 29 13.02 0.31 -8.52
CA PRO A 29 13.93 0.19 -9.65
C PRO A 29 14.47 1.54 -10.13
N SER A 30 15.73 1.56 -10.57
CA SER A 30 16.31 2.75 -11.21
C SER A 30 15.51 3.13 -12.46
N GLY A 31 15.16 4.42 -12.58
CA GLY A 31 14.38 4.96 -13.69
C GLY A 31 12.86 5.03 -13.44
N GLU A 32 12.35 4.46 -12.35
CA GLU A 32 10.97 4.69 -11.91
C GLU A 32 10.86 5.94 -11.02
N ASP A 33 9.75 6.66 -11.12
CA ASP A 33 9.49 7.85 -10.30
C ASP A 33 9.08 7.42 -8.88
N PRO A 34 9.95 7.58 -7.86
CA PRO A 34 9.67 7.13 -6.50
C PRO A 34 8.52 7.92 -5.85
N GLN A 35 8.25 9.14 -6.31
CA GLN A 35 7.17 9.95 -5.78
C GLN A 35 5.79 9.38 -6.13
N PHE A 36 5.68 8.64 -7.24
CA PHE A 36 4.43 8.12 -7.79
C PHE A 36 4.45 6.61 -8.04
N HIS A 37 5.24 5.89 -7.24
CA HIS A 37 5.34 4.44 -7.32
C HIS A 37 4.15 3.78 -6.60
N LEU A 38 3.29 3.12 -7.37
CA LEU A 38 2.03 2.50 -6.97
C LEU A 38 2.20 1.26 -6.06
N LYS A 39 3.38 0.64 -6.03
CA LYS A 39 3.64 -0.54 -5.20
C LYS A 39 4.55 -0.25 -4.02
N LEU A 40 5.66 0.44 -4.25
CA LEU A 40 6.72 0.66 -3.26
C LEU A 40 6.80 2.11 -2.79
N GLY A 41 6.01 3.02 -3.36
CA GLY A 41 5.92 4.39 -2.92
C GLY A 41 5.29 4.49 -1.53
N ARG A 42 5.58 5.59 -0.84
CA ARG A 42 5.05 5.86 0.50
C ARG A 42 3.51 5.91 0.45
N GLY A 43 2.86 5.13 1.31
CA GLY A 43 1.41 5.00 1.41
C GLY A 43 0.75 4.21 0.26
N SER A 44 1.53 3.52 -0.55
CA SER A 44 1.04 2.70 -1.67
C SER A 44 0.84 1.23 -1.25
N LEU A 45 0.69 0.29 -2.21
CA LEU A 45 0.27 -1.09 -1.92
C LEU A 45 1.08 -1.78 -0.80
N SER A 46 2.41 -1.71 -0.87
CA SER A 46 3.28 -2.37 0.11
C SER A 46 3.05 -1.83 1.53
N ASP A 47 2.81 -0.52 1.70
CA ASP A 47 2.54 0.03 3.03
C ASP A 47 1.25 -0.56 3.63
N VAL A 48 0.22 -0.75 2.80
CA VAL A 48 -1.04 -1.39 3.22
C VAL A 48 -0.84 -2.87 3.55
N GLU A 49 -0.15 -3.61 2.69
CA GLU A 49 0.12 -5.05 2.86
C GLU A 49 0.90 -5.33 4.15
N TRP A 50 1.98 -4.59 4.39
CA TRP A 50 2.80 -4.76 5.59
C TRP A 50 2.05 -4.36 6.86
N THR A 51 1.22 -3.32 6.80
CA THR A 51 0.37 -2.92 7.94
C THR A 51 -0.62 -4.03 8.30
N ALA A 52 -1.37 -4.53 7.32
CA ALA A 52 -2.33 -5.61 7.54
C ALA A 52 -1.63 -6.88 8.05
N GLN A 53 -0.51 -7.28 7.44
CA GLN A 53 0.21 -8.49 7.82
C GLN A 53 0.82 -8.40 9.22
N LEU A 54 1.37 -7.25 9.62
CA LEU A 54 1.88 -7.09 10.98
C LEU A 54 0.76 -7.24 12.02
N LEU A 55 -0.38 -6.58 11.80
CA LEU A 55 -1.52 -6.70 12.70
C LEU A 55 -2.08 -8.12 12.74
N GLN A 56 -2.15 -8.80 11.59
CA GLN A 56 -2.49 -10.21 11.53
C GLN A 56 -1.56 -11.05 12.41
N LEU A 57 -0.24 -10.83 12.31
CA LEU A 57 0.76 -11.54 13.10
C LEU A 57 0.61 -11.29 14.59
N GLN A 58 0.35 -10.04 14.99
CA GLN A 58 0.17 -9.67 16.39
C GLN A 58 -1.13 -10.22 17.00
N HIS A 59 -2.19 -10.31 16.22
CA HIS A 59 -3.54 -10.61 16.74
C HIS A 59 -4.11 -11.96 16.29
N GLY A 60 -3.34 -12.74 15.52
CA GLY A 60 -3.76 -14.06 15.07
C GLY A 60 -4.89 -14.05 14.03
N VAL A 61 -5.12 -12.93 13.33
CA VAL A 61 -6.10 -12.84 12.23
C VAL A 61 -5.55 -13.54 11.00
N ARG A 62 -6.35 -14.43 10.38
CA ARG A 62 -5.90 -15.33 9.31
C ARG A 62 -6.71 -15.15 8.04
N GLU A 63 -6.43 -14.06 7.34
CA GLU A 63 -7.09 -13.74 6.07
C GLU A 63 -6.04 -13.60 4.95
N PRO A 64 -6.10 -14.42 3.88
CA PRO A 64 -5.10 -14.36 2.82
C PRO A 64 -5.24 -13.12 1.94
N SER A 65 -6.46 -12.57 1.80
CA SER A 65 -6.71 -11.34 1.06
C SER A 65 -6.40 -10.13 1.94
N THR A 66 -5.58 -9.19 1.47
CA THR A 66 -5.31 -7.93 2.17
C THR A 66 -6.61 -7.18 2.48
N MET A 67 -7.55 -7.14 1.54
CA MET A 67 -8.83 -6.45 1.73
C MET A 67 -9.71 -7.16 2.77
N ALA A 68 -9.75 -8.49 2.77
CA ALA A 68 -10.47 -9.26 3.79
C ALA A 68 -9.79 -9.12 5.17
N ALA A 69 -8.46 -9.06 5.20
CA ALA A 69 -7.69 -8.82 6.41
C ALA A 69 -8.01 -7.46 7.04
N LEU A 70 -8.08 -6.39 6.25
CA LEU A 70 -8.46 -5.06 6.74
C LEU A 70 -9.86 -5.08 7.38
N VAL A 71 -10.81 -5.78 6.76
CA VAL A 71 -12.17 -5.96 7.30
C VAL A 71 -12.14 -6.74 8.62
N ALA A 72 -11.47 -7.90 8.65
CA ALA A 72 -11.39 -8.74 9.84
C ALA A 72 -10.67 -8.04 11.01
N LEU A 73 -9.61 -7.28 10.73
CA LEU A 73 -8.87 -6.50 11.73
C LEU A 73 -9.74 -5.37 12.30
N ARG A 74 -10.52 -4.69 11.46
CA ARG A 74 -11.49 -3.69 11.90
C ARG A 74 -12.58 -4.31 12.77
N ASP A 75 -13.20 -5.40 12.31
CA ASP A 75 -14.32 -6.04 12.99
C ASP A 75 -13.89 -6.64 14.34
N ALA A 76 -12.61 -7.02 14.47
CA ALA A 76 -12.01 -7.46 15.73
C ALA A 76 -11.50 -6.32 16.63
N GLY A 77 -11.60 -5.05 16.21
CA GLY A 77 -11.19 -3.88 17.00
C GLY A 77 -9.68 -3.60 17.02
N TYR A 78 -8.90 -4.21 16.13
CA TYR A 78 -7.44 -4.00 16.02
C TYR A 78 -7.05 -2.91 15.01
N LEU A 79 -8.02 -2.37 14.28
CA LEU A 79 -7.83 -1.30 13.33
C LEU A 79 -9.05 -0.39 13.35
N GLU A 80 -8.85 0.91 13.53
CA GLU A 80 -9.96 1.87 13.53
C GLU A 80 -10.69 1.88 12.17
N PRO A 81 -12.03 2.05 12.13
CA PRO A 81 -12.78 2.05 10.88
C PRO A 81 -12.26 3.04 9.85
N THR A 82 -11.92 4.26 10.27
CA THR A 82 -11.36 5.31 9.40
C THR A 82 -9.98 4.95 8.85
N ASP A 83 -9.19 4.19 9.61
CA ASP A 83 -7.87 3.73 9.19
C ASP A 83 -8.00 2.60 8.16
N ALA A 84 -8.91 1.65 8.42
CA ALA A 84 -9.25 0.58 7.48
C ALA A 84 -9.74 1.17 6.14
N ASP A 85 -10.60 2.18 6.18
CA ASP A 85 -11.11 2.85 4.98
C ASP A 85 -9.99 3.56 4.20
N ALA A 86 -9.09 4.28 4.89
CA ALA A 86 -7.97 4.96 4.26
C ALA A 86 -6.98 3.99 3.59
N LEU A 87 -6.67 2.87 4.26
CA LEU A 87 -5.83 1.81 3.70
C LEU A 87 -6.51 1.12 2.51
N ALA A 88 -7.79 0.79 2.63
CA ALA A 88 -8.59 0.15 1.59
C ALA A 88 -8.70 1.02 0.33
N GLU A 89 -8.91 2.33 0.50
CA GLU A 89 -8.98 3.28 -0.62
C GLU A 89 -7.64 3.35 -1.37
N ALA A 90 -6.53 3.50 -0.64
CA ALA A 90 -5.20 3.53 -1.24
C ALA A 90 -4.86 2.21 -1.97
N TYR A 91 -5.17 1.06 -1.36
CA TYR A 91 -4.93 -0.26 -1.95
C TYR A 91 -5.69 -0.43 -3.27
N ARG A 92 -7.02 -0.23 -3.24
CA ARG A 92 -7.87 -0.37 -4.43
C ARG A 92 -7.47 0.61 -5.54
N PHE A 93 -7.16 1.86 -5.18
CA PHE A 93 -6.72 2.85 -6.17
C PHE A 93 -5.40 2.45 -6.82
N CYS A 94 -4.39 2.08 -6.03
CA CYS A 94 -3.07 1.71 -6.57
C CYS A 94 -3.14 0.43 -7.41
N GLU A 95 -3.86 -0.60 -6.95
CA GLU A 95 -4.08 -1.85 -7.69
C GLU A 95 -4.80 -1.59 -9.02
N ARG A 96 -5.94 -0.88 -8.99
CA ARG A 96 -6.69 -0.52 -10.20
C ARG A 96 -5.84 0.26 -11.19
N THR A 97 -5.02 1.21 -10.68
CA THR A 97 -4.16 2.03 -11.52
C THR A 97 -3.04 1.21 -12.16
N ARG A 98 -2.41 0.27 -11.43
CA ARG A 98 -1.41 -0.66 -11.98
C ARG A 98 -2.00 -1.57 -13.05
N ASN A 99 -3.18 -2.14 -12.78
CA ASN A 99 -3.89 -2.98 -13.74
C ASN A 99 -4.21 -2.20 -15.02
N ARG A 100 -4.65 -0.94 -14.87
CA ARG A 100 -4.95 -0.09 -16.02
C ARG A 100 -3.69 0.35 -16.77
N LEU A 101 -2.60 0.63 -16.06
CA LEU A 101 -1.29 0.93 -16.66
C LEU A 101 -0.82 -0.22 -17.55
N PHE A 102 -0.94 -1.47 -17.08
CA PHE A 102 -0.63 -2.65 -17.88
C PHE A 102 -1.45 -2.68 -19.18
N LEU A 103 -2.76 -2.47 -19.09
CA LEU A 103 -3.65 -2.49 -20.27
C LEU A 103 -3.35 -1.35 -21.26
N VAL A 104 -2.97 -0.17 -20.78
CA VAL A 104 -2.68 1.00 -21.64
C VAL A 104 -1.30 0.91 -22.30
N ARG A 105 -0.30 0.37 -21.60
CA ARG A 105 1.08 0.27 -22.10
C ARG A 105 1.42 -1.07 -22.75
N GLY A 106 0.67 -2.12 -22.48
CA GLY A 106 1.00 -3.50 -22.91
C GLY A 106 2.16 -4.12 -22.13
N ALA A 107 2.59 -3.52 -21.03
CA ALA A 107 3.69 -4.00 -20.19
C ALA A 107 3.44 -3.63 -18.73
N ALA A 108 3.96 -4.46 -17.81
CA ALA A 108 3.86 -4.20 -16.39
C ALA A 108 4.65 -2.94 -16.02
N GLY A 109 4.13 -2.19 -15.04
CA GLY A 109 4.80 -1.02 -14.49
C GLY A 109 4.22 -0.69 -13.13
N ASP A 110 5.08 -0.25 -12.22
CA ASP A 110 4.70 0.04 -10.84
C ASP A 110 4.78 1.53 -10.49
N ALA A 111 5.00 2.42 -11.47
CA ALA A 111 5.02 3.88 -11.28
C ALA A 111 4.16 4.61 -12.32
N LEU A 112 3.54 5.73 -11.91
CA LEU A 112 2.81 6.59 -12.84
C LEU A 112 3.73 7.12 -13.95
N PRO A 113 3.27 7.24 -15.20
CA PRO A 113 4.05 7.83 -16.28
C PRO A 113 4.53 9.25 -15.95
N THR A 114 5.80 9.53 -16.27
CA THR A 114 6.36 10.89 -16.26
C THR A 114 6.02 11.65 -17.54
N GLN A 115 5.90 10.94 -18.67
CA GLN A 115 5.56 11.56 -19.95
C GLN A 115 4.10 12.03 -19.98
N PRO A 116 3.82 13.33 -20.26
CA PRO A 116 2.48 13.90 -20.20
C PRO A 116 1.44 13.14 -21.02
N ASP A 117 1.78 12.72 -22.24
CA ASP A 117 0.85 12.04 -23.14
C ASP A 117 0.43 10.66 -22.60
N GLN A 118 1.38 9.93 -22.01
CA GLN A 118 1.13 8.63 -21.41
C GLN A 118 0.33 8.76 -20.11
N LEU A 119 0.63 9.78 -19.31
CA LEU A 119 -0.12 10.09 -18.10
C LEU A 119 -1.57 10.48 -18.44
N ALA A 120 -1.77 11.28 -19.48
CA ALA A 120 -3.09 11.67 -19.95
C ALA A 120 -3.89 10.47 -20.49
N LYS A 121 -3.25 9.55 -21.24
CA LYS A 121 -3.88 8.29 -21.67
C LYS A 121 -4.32 7.44 -20.48
N LEU A 122 -3.44 7.27 -19.48
CA LEU A 122 -3.76 6.51 -18.26
C LEU A 122 -4.89 7.19 -17.48
N GLY A 123 -4.82 8.51 -17.26
CA GLY A 123 -5.86 9.28 -16.60
C GLY A 123 -7.22 9.07 -17.27
N ARG A 124 -7.32 9.28 -18.59
CA ARG A 124 -8.58 9.11 -19.32
C ARG A 124 -9.14 7.70 -19.18
N SER A 125 -8.28 6.71 -19.15
CA SER A 125 -8.67 5.31 -18.99
C SER A 125 -9.23 5.00 -17.59
N LEU A 126 -9.02 5.89 -16.62
CA LEU A 126 -9.55 5.87 -15.25
C LEU A 126 -10.61 6.95 -15.03
N ASP A 127 -11.13 7.55 -16.11
CA ASP A 127 -12.12 8.64 -16.07
C ASP A 127 -11.61 9.90 -15.33
N MET A 128 -10.32 10.18 -15.45
CA MET A 128 -9.62 11.32 -14.81
C MET A 128 -8.76 12.08 -15.82
N SER A 129 -8.38 13.33 -15.53
CA SER A 129 -7.23 13.92 -16.20
C SER A 129 -5.91 13.34 -15.64
N GLY A 130 -4.80 13.55 -16.34
CA GLY A 130 -3.48 13.15 -15.81
C GLY A 130 -3.11 13.90 -14.52
N ALA A 131 -3.56 15.15 -14.40
CA ALA A 131 -3.36 15.97 -13.20
C ALA A 131 -4.19 15.42 -12.02
N ASP A 132 -5.48 15.16 -12.25
CA ASP A 132 -6.39 14.62 -11.23
C ASP A 132 -5.90 13.25 -10.74
N LEU A 133 -5.35 12.41 -11.64
CA LEU A 133 -4.79 11.12 -11.27
C LEU A 133 -3.63 11.27 -10.27
N ARG A 134 -2.69 12.19 -10.53
CA ARG A 134 -1.56 12.47 -9.62
C ARG A 134 -2.03 13.09 -8.31
N GLU A 135 -3.02 13.97 -8.35
CA GLU A 135 -3.60 14.56 -7.14
C GLU A 135 -4.31 13.50 -6.29
N HIS A 136 -5.13 12.65 -6.92
CA HIS A 136 -5.82 11.56 -6.25
C HIS A 136 -4.81 10.59 -5.61
N TYR A 137 -3.77 10.21 -6.35
CA TYR A 137 -2.65 9.41 -5.81
C TYR A 137 -2.08 10.03 -4.54
N ARG A 138 -1.71 11.32 -4.57
CA ARG A 138 -1.14 12.00 -3.39
C ARG A 138 -2.11 12.00 -2.21
N ARG A 139 -3.40 12.21 -2.47
CA ARG A 139 -4.44 12.27 -1.43
C ARG A 139 -4.64 10.92 -0.74
N VAL A 140 -4.76 9.83 -1.49
CA VAL A 140 -5.00 8.49 -0.92
C VAL A 140 -3.75 7.97 -0.22
N THR A 141 -2.58 8.13 -0.84
CA THR A 141 -1.31 7.64 -0.29
C THR A 141 -0.87 8.43 0.94
N ARG A 142 -1.09 9.75 1.00
CA ARG A 142 -0.82 10.53 2.22
C ARG A 142 -1.64 10.02 3.42
N ARG A 143 -2.92 9.72 3.21
CA ARG A 143 -3.80 9.20 4.27
C ARG A 143 -3.37 7.80 4.71
N SER A 144 -3.14 6.89 3.75
CA SER A 144 -2.62 5.56 4.05
C SER A 144 -1.27 5.62 4.77
N ARG A 145 -0.38 6.54 4.38
CA ARG A 145 0.92 6.69 5.05
C ARG A 145 0.77 7.17 6.48
N ALA A 146 -0.14 8.10 6.76
CA ALA A 146 -0.41 8.54 8.14
C ALA A 146 -0.86 7.37 9.02
N VAL A 147 -1.73 6.50 8.50
CA VAL A 147 -2.10 5.25 9.19
C VAL A 147 -0.88 4.36 9.43
N MET A 148 -0.03 4.15 8.43
CA MET A 148 1.15 3.31 8.59
C MET A 148 2.14 3.87 9.63
N GLU A 149 2.40 5.18 9.64
CA GLU A 149 3.32 5.77 10.65
C GLU A 149 2.80 5.51 12.07
N ARG A 150 1.49 5.68 12.31
CA ARG A 150 0.87 5.43 13.63
C ARG A 150 0.76 3.94 13.95
N VAL A 151 0.12 3.16 13.09
CA VAL A 151 -0.25 1.76 13.36
C VAL A 151 0.93 0.82 13.16
N PHE A 152 1.65 0.94 12.03
CA PHE A 152 2.77 0.05 11.74
C PHE A 152 4.05 0.49 12.45
N TYR A 153 4.39 1.78 12.51
CA TYR A 153 5.65 2.24 13.13
C TYR A 153 5.52 2.72 14.58
N GLY A 154 4.31 3.01 15.08
CA GLY A 154 4.10 3.55 16.43
C GLY A 154 4.57 5.00 16.58
N ARG A 155 4.50 5.80 15.52
CA ARG A 155 4.88 7.22 15.50
C ARG A 155 3.63 8.09 15.48
N GLU A 156 3.59 9.13 16.30
CA GLU A 156 2.56 10.19 16.26
C GLU A 156 2.79 11.17 15.10
#